data_AF-A0A0V8HPV2-F1
#
_entry.id   AF-A0A0V8HPV2-F1
#
_cell.length_a   1.000
_cell.length_b   1.000
_cell.length_c   1.000
_cell.angle_alpha   90.00
_cell.angle_beta   90.00
_cell.angle_gamma   90.00
#
_symmetry.space_group_name_H-M   'P 1'
#
loop_
_entity.id
_entity.type
_entity.pdbx_description
1 polymer ?
#
loop_
_entity_poly.entity_id
_entity_poly.type
_entity_poly.pdbx_seq_one_letter_code
_entity_poly.pdbx_strand_id
1 'polypeptide(L)'
;MFMTKAAVESGDSFLEEGRKMYRLLIDLMGAADVREDGLGFLSYGEIWRACCERGMFLLHKEGFAVMMDGLTWMETEGLLRRERVTGGSWFGAGRHSFV
;
A
#
# COMPACT_ATOMS: atom_id res chain seq x y z
N MET A 1 -4.67 -10.53 -14.00
CA MET A 1 -3.84 -9.99 -12.90
C MET A 1 -2.98 -11.14 -12.38
N PHE A 2 -1.65 -11.00 -12.40
CA PHE A 2 -0.75 -11.99 -11.79
C PHE A 2 -0.52 -11.57 -10.33
N MET A 3 -1.35 -12.09 -9.41
CA MET A 3 -1.04 -12.03 -7.98
C MET A 3 0.04 -13.09 -7.70
N THR A 4 1.01 -12.77 -6.85
CA THR A 4 2.02 -13.76 -6.45
C THR A 4 1.35 -14.95 -5.76
N LYS A 5 1.98 -16.12 -5.86
CA LYS A 5 1.46 -17.36 -5.25
C LYS A 5 1.15 -17.20 -3.75
N ALA A 6 1.95 -16.39 -3.06
CA ALA A 6 1.73 -16.04 -1.66
C ALA A 6 0.40 -15.30 -1.43
N ALA A 7 0.08 -14.29 -2.25
CA ALA A 7 -1.16 -13.52 -2.12
C ALA A 7 -2.41 -14.35 -2.45
N VAL A 8 -2.30 -15.29 -3.40
CA VAL A 8 -3.38 -16.22 -3.77
C VAL A 8 -3.63 -17.28 -2.67
N GLU A 9 -2.58 -17.77 -2.01
CA GLU A 9 -2.70 -18.78 -0.93
C GLU A 9 -3.26 -18.20 0.37
N SER A 10 -3.17 -16.88 0.58
CA SER A 10 -3.60 -16.20 1.83
C SER A 10 -5.09 -15.82 1.91
N GLY A 11 -5.90 -15.94 0.84
CA GLY A 11 -7.36 -15.77 0.89
C GLY A 11 -7.86 -14.53 1.66
N ASP A 12 -8.76 -14.73 2.64
CA ASP A 12 -9.34 -13.68 3.50
C ASP A 12 -8.29 -12.89 4.32
N SER A 13 -7.15 -13.51 4.64
CA SER A 13 -6.05 -12.86 5.38
C SER A 13 -5.40 -11.75 4.54
N PHE A 14 -5.34 -11.92 3.21
CA PHE A 14 -4.80 -10.89 2.31
C PHE A 14 -5.71 -9.67 2.26
N LEU A 15 -7.03 -9.85 2.31
CA LEU A 15 -7.99 -8.74 2.37
C LEU A 15 -7.94 -8.00 3.72
N GLU A 16 -7.72 -8.73 4.82
CA GLU A 16 -7.56 -8.11 6.14
C GLU A 16 -6.24 -7.32 6.24
N GLU A 17 -5.12 -7.90 5.82
CA GLU A 17 -3.84 -7.20 5.77
C GLU A 17 -3.85 -6.06 4.74
N GLY A 18 -4.51 -6.24 3.61
CA GLY A 18 -4.75 -5.20 2.62
C GLY A 18 -5.54 -4.02 3.19
N ARG A 19 -6.58 -4.27 3.99
CA ARG A 19 -7.33 -3.21 4.70
C ARG A 19 -6.47 -2.47 5.73
N LYS A 20 -5.68 -3.20 6.52
CA LYS A 20 -4.74 -2.61 7.49
C LYS A 20 -3.71 -1.72 6.77
N MET A 21 -3.21 -2.20 5.63
CA MET A 21 -2.24 -1.50 4.81
C MET A 21 -2.85 -0.26 4.16
N TYR A 22 -4.09 -0.35 3.66
CA TYR A 22 -4.80 0.79 3.09
C TYR A 22 -4.96 1.91 4.12
N ARG A 23 -5.43 1.57 5.32
CA ARG A 23 -5.57 2.55 6.41
C ARG A 23 -4.23 3.16 6.81
N LEU A 24 -3.17 2.35 6.89
CA LEU A 24 -1.82 2.85 7.13
C LEU A 24 -1.39 3.86 6.05
N LEU A 25 -1.67 3.59 4.77
CA LEU A 25 -1.34 4.51 3.69
C LEU A 25 -2.14 5.82 3.76
N ILE A 26 -3.41 5.78 4.14
CA ILE A 26 -4.19 7.01 4.40
C ILE A 26 -3.54 7.83 5.53
N ASP A 27 -3.18 7.18 6.65
CA ASP A 27 -2.52 7.85 7.78
C ASP A 27 -1.21 8.52 7.33
N LEU A 28 -0.38 7.79 6.58
CA LEU A 28 0.90 8.28 6.07
C LEU A 28 0.73 9.41 5.07
N MET A 29 -0.23 9.32 4.15
CA MET A 29 -0.54 10.40 3.21
C MET A 29 -1.06 11.66 3.92
N GLY A 30 -1.85 11.50 4.99
CA GLY A 30 -2.32 12.63 5.79
C GLY A 30 -1.20 13.36 6.55
N ALA A 31 -0.06 12.70 6.74
CA ALA A 31 1.13 13.27 7.38
C ALA A 31 2.22 13.70 6.37
N ALA A 32 2.05 13.39 5.07
CA ALA A 32 3.05 13.66 4.04
C ALA A 32 2.93 15.10 3.50
N ASP A 33 4.04 15.60 2.94
CA ASP A 33 4.02 16.80 2.12
C ASP A 33 3.19 16.55 0.85
N VAL A 34 2.14 17.36 0.68
CA VAL A 34 1.17 17.21 -0.41
C VAL A 34 1.50 18.17 -1.55
N ARG A 35 1.58 17.63 -2.77
CA ARG A 35 1.73 18.40 -4.01
C ARG A 35 0.45 19.16 -4.34
N GLU A 36 0.54 20.18 -5.19
CA GLU A 36 -0.61 21.02 -5.59
C GLU A 36 -1.80 20.23 -6.17
N ASP A 37 -1.57 19.05 -6.74
CA ASP A 37 -2.62 18.19 -7.28
C ASP A 37 -3.21 17.20 -6.26
N GLY A 38 -2.84 17.34 -4.98
CA GLY A 38 -3.38 16.57 -3.87
C GLY A 38 -2.70 15.22 -3.65
N LEU A 39 -1.55 14.95 -4.28
CA LEU A 39 -0.78 13.72 -4.04
C LEU A 39 0.30 13.93 -2.96
N GLY A 40 0.37 13.04 -1.98
CA GLY A 40 1.42 12.98 -0.97
C GLY A 40 2.57 12.06 -1.38
N PHE A 41 3.81 12.49 -1.21
CA PHE A 41 4.97 11.62 -1.48
C PHE A 41 5.21 10.66 -0.32
N LEU A 42 5.38 9.37 -0.63
CA LEU A 42 5.85 8.36 0.33
C LEU A 42 6.93 7.50 -0.32
N SER A 43 8.06 7.32 0.37
CA SER A 43 9.08 6.36 -0.04
C SER A 43 8.65 4.93 0.29
N TYR A 44 9.08 3.95 -0.52
CA TYR A 44 8.79 2.55 -0.22
C TYR A 44 9.44 2.09 1.09
N GLY A 45 10.54 2.72 1.50
CA GLY A 45 11.20 2.46 2.78
C GLY A 45 10.39 2.93 3.98
N GLU A 46 9.72 4.09 3.89
CA GLU A 46 8.82 4.59 4.93
C GLU A 46 7.59 3.70 5.08
N ILE A 47 6.98 3.32 3.95
CA ILE A 47 5.83 2.42 3.94
C ILE A 47 6.23 1.07 4.58
N TRP A 48 7.36 0.51 4.17
CA TRP A 48 7.84 -0.76 4.72
C TRP A 48 8.12 -0.68 6.22
N ARG A 49 8.81 0.37 6.68
CA ARG A 49 9.10 0.57 8.10
C ARG A 49 7.82 0.63 8.92
N ALA A 50 6.83 1.39 8.47
CA ALA A 50 5.56 1.51 9.17
C ALA A 50 4.75 0.21 9.17
N CYS A 51 4.83 -0.60 8.09
CA CYS A 51 4.29 -1.96 8.08
C CYS A 51 4.96 -2.85 9.14
N CYS A 52 6.30 -2.82 9.25
CA CYS A 52 7.03 -3.59 10.25
C CYS A 52 6.68 -3.17 11.69
N GLU A 53 6.58 -1.87 11.97
CA GLU A 53 6.21 -1.35 13.29
C GLU A 53 4.80 -1.81 13.72
N ARG A 54 3.90 -2.04 12.75
CA ARG A 54 2.55 -2.59 12.99
C ARG A 54 2.50 -4.12 12.95
N GLY A 55 3.64 -4.78 12.82
CA GLY A 55 3.74 -6.25 12.75
C GLY A 55 3.11 -6.86 11.51
N MET A 56 3.00 -6.10 10.42
CA MET A 56 2.42 -6.57 9.16
C MET A 56 3.43 -7.42 8.38
N PHE A 57 2.93 -8.43 7.68
CA PHE A 57 3.70 -9.29 6.77
C PHE A 57 4.85 -10.08 7.42
N LEU A 58 4.92 -10.14 8.75
CA LEU A 58 6.01 -10.80 9.49
C LEU A 58 6.11 -12.32 9.24
N LEU A 59 5.01 -12.94 8.82
CA LEU A 59 4.95 -14.37 8.50
C LEU A 59 5.34 -14.68 7.05
N HIS A 60 5.51 -13.65 6.20
CA HIS A 60 5.90 -13.84 4.82
C HIS A 60 7.42 -13.75 4.67
N LYS A 61 8.01 -14.79 4.08
CA LYS A 61 9.44 -14.84 3.73
C LYS A 61 9.89 -13.64 2.89
N GLU A 62 8.97 -13.07 2.11
CA GLU A 62 9.19 -11.93 1.23
C GLU A 62 8.20 -10.80 1.51
N GLY A 63 8.04 -10.41 2.79
CA GLY A 63 7.04 -9.42 3.21
C GLY A 63 7.10 -8.07 2.45
N PHE A 64 8.28 -7.63 2.03
CA PHE A 64 8.41 -6.43 1.19
C PHE A 64 7.79 -6.62 -0.20
N ALA A 65 7.94 -7.79 -0.82
CA ALA A 65 7.30 -8.08 -2.11
C ALA A 65 5.78 -8.14 -1.96
N VAL A 66 5.28 -8.75 -0.88
CA VAL A 66 3.84 -8.78 -0.56
C VAL A 66 3.28 -7.37 -0.37
N MET A 67 4.01 -6.48 0.28
CA MET A 67 3.65 -5.06 0.38
C MET A 67 3.53 -4.42 -1.02
N MET A 68 4.52 -4.63 -1.90
CA MET A 68 4.49 -4.09 -3.27
C MET A 68 3.32 -4.64 -4.10
N ASP A 69 2.96 -5.91 -3.93
CA ASP A 69 1.78 -6.51 -4.52
C ASP A 69 0.49 -5.86 -4.00
N GLY A 70 0.41 -5.62 -2.69
CA GLY A 70 -0.70 -4.92 -2.05
C GLY A 70 -0.93 -3.51 -2.62
N LEU A 71 0.14 -2.73 -2.82
CA LEU A 71 0.04 -1.42 -3.49
C LEU A 71 -0.49 -1.52 -4.91
N THR A 72 -0.05 -2.54 -5.65
CA THR A 72 -0.46 -2.76 -7.04
C THR A 72 -1.92 -3.20 -7.13
N TRP A 73 -2.37 -4.01 -6.17
CA TRP A 73 -3.77 -4.39 -6.05
C TRP A 73 -4.65 -3.18 -5.74
N MET A 74 -4.29 -2.35 -4.75
CA MET A 74 -5.07 -1.14 -4.42
C MET A 74 -5.14 -0.13 -5.57
N GLU A 75 -4.07 -0.01 -6.36
CA GLU A 75 -4.06 0.80 -7.58
C GLU A 75 -5.02 0.24 -8.64
N THR A 76 -5.01 -1.07 -8.84
CA THR A 76 -5.86 -1.77 -9.82
C THR A 76 -7.35 -1.68 -9.45
N GLU A 77 -7.67 -1.81 -8.16
CA GLU A 77 -9.03 -1.68 -7.63
C GLU A 77 -9.50 -0.22 -7.53
N GLY A 78 -8.65 0.76 -7.88
CA GLY A 78 -8.99 2.17 -7.83
C GLY A 78 -9.15 2.75 -6.42
N LEU A 79 -8.58 2.07 -5.41
CA LEU A 79 -8.53 2.53 -4.00
C LEU A 79 -7.45 3.61 -3.80
N LEU A 80 -6.38 3.55 -4.58
CA LEU A 80 -5.27 4.50 -4.57
C LEU A 80 -4.95 4.97 -5.98
N ARG A 81 -4.60 6.26 -6.12
CA ARG A 81 -3.85 6.77 -7.26
C ARG A 81 -2.37 6.70 -6.92
N ARG A 82 -1.55 6.14 -7.82
CA ARG A 82 -0.10 6.02 -7.63
C ARG A 82 0.64 6.52 -8.85
N GLU A 83 1.57 7.46 -8.65
CA GLU A 83 2.55 7.89 -9.65
C GLU A 83 3.95 7.47 -9.19
N ARG A 84 4.55 6.51 -9.90
CA ARG A 84 5.84 5.92 -9.51
C ARG A 84 6.97 6.86 -9.87
N VAL A 85 7.89 7.08 -8.93
CA VAL A 85 9.12 7.86 -9.12
C VAL A 85 10.31 7.14 -8.51
N THR A 86 11.52 7.62 -8.75
CA THR A 86 12.72 7.04 -8.15
C THR A 86 12.66 7.15 -6.63
N GLY A 87 12.77 6.01 -5.93
CA GLY A 87 12.78 5.93 -4.46
C GLY A 87 11.41 5.88 -3.77
N GLY A 88 10.30 6.03 -4.50
CA GLY A 88 8.97 6.06 -3.88
C GLY A 88 7.82 6.21 -4.88
N SER A 89 6.70 6.76 -4.41
CA SER A 89 5.61 7.18 -5.28
C SER A 89 4.86 8.36 -4.68
N TRP A 90 4.23 9.14 -5.56
CA TRP A 90 3.16 10.05 -5.17
C TRP A 90 1.87 9.25 -5.05
N PHE A 91 1.19 9.39 -3.92
CA PHE A 91 -0.04 8.68 -3.61
C PHE A 91 -1.18 9.67 -3.40
N GLY A 92 -2.37 9.26 -3.83
CA GLY A 92 -3.62 9.97 -3.52
C GLY A 92 -4.75 8.98 -3.29
N ALA A 93 -5.78 9.42 -2.58
CA ALA A 93 -6.99 8.63 -2.42
C ALA A 93 -7.64 8.37 -3.79
N GLY A 94 -8.01 7.11 -4.04
CA GLY A 94 -8.75 6.72 -5.24
C GLY A 94 -10.22 7.15 -5.18
N ARG A 95 -10.89 7.19 -6.34
CA ARG A 95 -12.29 7.63 -6.47
C ARG A 95 -13.31 6.70 -5.80
N HIS A 96 -12.90 5.48 -5.45
CA HIS A 96 -13.69 4.49 -4.71
C HIS A 96 -13.17 4.35 -3.28
N SER A 97 -12.97 5.46 -2.58
CA SER A 97 -12.65 5.42 -1.15
C SER A 97 -13.87 4.82 -0.43
N PHE A 98 -13.69 3.73 0.33
CA PHE A 98 -14.76 3.18 1.17
C PHE A 98 -15.14 4.24 2.22
N VAL A 99 -16.28 4.90 2.01
CA VAL A 99 -16.99 5.69 3.03
C VAL A 99 -17.82 4.72 3.87
#